data_AF-A0AAJ6NSL2-F1
#
_entry.id   AF-A0AAJ6NSL2-F1
#
_cell.length_a   1.000
_cell.length_b   1.000
_cell.length_c   1.000
_cell.angle_alpha   90.00
_cell.angle_beta   90.00
_cell.angle_gamma   90.00
#
_symmetry.space_group_name_H-M   'P 1'
#
loop_
_entity.id
_entity.type
_entity.pdbx_description
1 polymer ?
#
loop_
_entity_poly.entity_id
_entity_poly.type
_entity_poly.pdbx_seq_one_letter_code
_entity_poly.pdbx_strand_id
1 'polypeptide(L)'
;MSLNTRGKKRSNLVFVLVNDFMYFGFKPKDLTSFPSISTSDVTALGHVVASAVTAGKIRVIGAQAPKPPRVTKRISGATVGQQQTVSTYCAYPSITTAQAAGWNLIKGRRGVSLRASSANRGSLTAIATLSDFSLYCFPMNKADFEAYGAELGLKRSTNITNNVERGKLVSGSSTPYPGRASKLLAGGSVFSSFFSTAKQGDAAQAGYDIVSEEKVLSTGEPPF
;
A
#
# COMPACT_ATOMS: atom_id res chain seq x y z
N MET A 1 -11.44 23.95 4.99
CA MET A 1 -11.12 24.32 3.59
C MET A 1 -10.87 23.06 2.77
N SER A 2 -11.53 22.87 1.62
CA SER A 2 -11.25 21.73 0.76
C SER A 2 -9.95 21.94 -0.03
N LEU A 3 -9.02 20.98 0.08
CA LEU A 3 -7.77 20.99 -0.68
C LEU A 3 -8.05 20.72 -2.17
N ASN A 4 -7.87 21.74 -3.00
CA ASN A 4 -7.88 21.61 -4.45
C ASN A 4 -6.50 21.12 -4.93
N THR A 5 -6.44 20.06 -5.74
CA THR A 5 -5.20 19.65 -6.42
C THR A 5 -5.49 19.53 -7.91
N ARG A 6 -4.85 20.40 -8.72
CA ARG A 6 -5.09 20.58 -10.17
C ARG A 6 -6.54 21.02 -10.48
N GLY A 7 -7.04 22.03 -9.77
CA GLY A 7 -8.36 22.63 -10.02
C GLY A 7 -9.58 21.74 -9.69
N LYS A 8 -9.36 20.58 -9.06
CA LYS A 8 -10.44 19.67 -8.65
C LYS A 8 -10.51 19.57 -7.13
N LYS A 9 -11.70 19.79 -6.57
CA LYS A 9 -12.01 19.53 -5.15
C LYS A 9 -11.71 18.07 -4.88
N ARG A 10 -10.66 17.78 -4.11
CA ARG A 10 -10.41 16.41 -3.67
C ARG A 10 -11.17 16.19 -2.39
N SER A 11 -11.93 15.10 -2.33
CA SER A 11 -12.58 14.66 -1.10
C SER A 11 -11.52 14.32 -0.05
N ASN A 12 -12.01 14.11 1.17
CA ASN A 12 -11.23 13.45 2.22
C ASN A 12 -10.73 12.09 1.72
N LEU A 13 -9.64 11.63 2.33
CA LEU A 13 -9.07 10.31 2.05
C LEU A 13 -10.12 9.24 2.40
N VAL A 14 -10.38 8.35 1.46
CA VAL A 14 -11.29 7.20 1.61
C VAL A 14 -10.47 5.93 1.45
N PHE A 15 -10.91 4.89 2.12
CA PHE A 15 -10.27 3.60 2.16
C PHE A 15 -11.19 2.51 1.64
N VAL A 16 -10.61 1.47 1.07
CA VAL A 16 -11.30 0.22 0.72
C VAL A 16 -10.49 -0.97 1.19
N LEU A 17 -11.17 -2.02 1.63
CA LEU A 17 -10.52 -3.24 2.10
C LEU A 17 -9.90 -4.01 0.91
N VAL A 18 -8.61 -4.33 0.99
CA VAL A 18 -7.89 -5.09 -0.04
C VAL A 18 -7.88 -6.58 0.27
N ASN A 19 -7.72 -6.90 1.56
CA ASN A 19 -7.76 -8.23 2.15
C ASN A 19 -8.13 -8.08 3.63
N ASP A 20 -8.18 -9.17 4.39
CA ASP A 20 -8.56 -9.14 5.81
C ASP A 20 -7.66 -8.29 6.70
N PHE A 21 -6.47 -7.87 6.26
CA PHE A 21 -5.48 -7.16 7.06
C PHE A 21 -5.29 -5.70 6.67
N MET A 22 -5.74 -5.28 5.49
CA MET A 22 -5.23 -4.06 4.86
C MET A 22 -6.29 -3.25 4.13
N TYR A 23 -6.26 -1.94 4.39
CA TYR A 23 -7.01 -0.93 3.68
C TYR A 23 -6.13 -0.14 2.71
N PHE A 24 -6.65 0.13 1.52
CA PHE A 24 -6.02 1.00 0.52
C PHE A 24 -6.70 2.36 0.49
N GLY A 25 -5.97 3.38 0.90
CA GLY A 25 -6.36 4.78 0.93
C GLY A 25 -6.11 5.50 -0.40
N PHE A 26 -7.11 6.22 -0.87
CA PHE A 26 -7.03 7.07 -2.05
C PHE A 26 -7.97 8.26 -1.90
N LYS A 27 -7.77 9.30 -2.72
CA LYS A 27 -8.67 10.45 -2.79
C LYS A 27 -9.68 10.21 -3.91
N PRO A 28 -10.93 9.79 -3.62
CA PRO A 28 -11.91 9.52 -4.67
C PRO A 28 -12.37 10.82 -5.35
N LYS A 29 -12.99 10.66 -6.52
CA LYS A 29 -13.88 11.68 -7.07
C LYS A 29 -15.20 11.63 -6.29
N ASP A 30 -15.92 12.75 -6.20
CA ASP A 30 -17.30 12.71 -5.74
C ASP A 30 -18.14 11.94 -6.77
N LEU A 31 -18.52 10.71 -6.43
CA LEU A 31 -19.27 9.82 -7.32
C LEU A 31 -20.74 10.20 -7.41
N THR A 32 -21.30 10.77 -6.35
CA THR A 32 -22.71 11.20 -6.30
C THR A 32 -22.97 12.48 -7.10
N SER A 33 -21.91 13.19 -7.51
CA SER A 33 -22.02 14.32 -8.43
C SER A 33 -22.35 13.92 -9.87
N PHE A 34 -22.23 12.63 -10.22
CA PHE A 34 -22.60 12.15 -11.55
C PHE A 34 -24.07 11.73 -11.58
N PRO A 35 -24.83 12.09 -12.64
CA PRO A 35 -26.20 11.62 -12.83
C PRO A 35 -26.26 10.09 -12.74
N SER A 36 -27.37 9.55 -12.22
CA SER A 36 -27.62 8.10 -12.05
C SER A 36 -26.69 7.33 -11.09
N ILE A 37 -25.85 8.02 -10.32
CA ILE A 37 -25.06 7.41 -9.25
C ILE A 37 -25.58 7.90 -7.91
N SER A 38 -26.26 7.02 -7.19
CA SER A 38 -26.84 7.31 -5.88
C SER A 38 -25.83 7.09 -4.75
N THR A 39 -26.19 7.52 -3.54
CA THR A 39 -25.44 7.16 -2.33
C THR A 39 -25.40 5.64 -2.11
N SER A 40 -26.48 4.90 -2.45
CA SER A 40 -26.51 3.44 -2.32
C SER A 40 -25.51 2.75 -3.26
N ASP A 41 -25.29 3.30 -4.46
CA ASP A 41 -24.27 2.81 -5.38
C ASP A 41 -22.85 2.96 -4.81
N VAL A 42 -22.60 4.03 -4.06
CA VAL A 42 -21.31 4.28 -3.42
C VAL A 42 -21.11 3.38 -2.21
N THR A 43 -22.15 3.20 -1.39
CA THR A 43 -22.13 2.25 -0.26
C THR A 43 -21.82 0.83 -0.72
N ALA A 44 -22.36 0.41 -1.88
CA ALA A 44 -22.10 -0.90 -2.47
C ALA A 44 -20.62 -1.15 -2.82
N LEU A 45 -19.78 -0.12 -2.92
CA LEU A 45 -18.34 -0.23 -3.19
C LEU A 45 -17.49 -0.56 -1.95
N GLY A 46 -18.07 -0.49 -0.75
CA GLY A 46 -17.33 -0.68 0.50
C GLY A 46 -16.32 0.42 0.80
N HIS A 47 -16.61 1.66 0.37
CA HIS A 47 -15.80 2.84 0.69
C HIS A 47 -16.03 3.24 2.13
N VAL A 48 -14.95 3.44 2.89
CA VAL A 48 -15.01 3.92 4.28
C VAL A 48 -14.12 5.15 4.47
N VAL A 49 -14.54 6.08 5.31
CA VAL A 49 -13.70 7.21 5.73
C VAL A 49 -12.62 6.75 6.70
N ALA A 50 -11.58 7.55 6.89
CA ALA A 50 -10.44 7.23 7.77
C ALA A 50 -10.84 6.81 9.20
N SER A 51 -11.86 7.46 9.77
CA SER A 51 -12.37 7.17 11.12
C SER A 51 -13.15 5.85 11.20
N ALA A 52 -13.63 5.32 10.08
CA ALA A 52 -14.37 4.07 9.99
C ALA A 52 -13.49 2.87 9.63
N VAL A 53 -12.18 3.08 9.45
CA VAL A 53 -11.23 1.97 9.25
C VAL A 53 -11.03 1.23 10.56
N THR A 54 -11.35 -0.07 10.55
CA THR A 54 -11.21 -0.99 11.69
C THR A 54 -9.82 -0.88 12.33
N ALA A 55 -9.78 -0.80 13.67
CA ALA A 55 -8.55 -0.79 14.43
C ALA A 55 -7.70 -2.04 14.17
N GLY A 56 -6.37 -1.91 14.28
CA GLY A 56 -5.42 -3.00 14.06
C GLY A 56 -5.24 -3.43 12.60
N LYS A 57 -5.87 -2.76 11.63
CA LYS A 57 -5.65 -3.01 10.19
C LYS A 57 -4.62 -2.03 9.63
N ILE A 58 -3.77 -2.55 8.74
CA ILE A 58 -2.75 -1.77 8.05
C ILE A 58 -3.43 -0.79 7.10
N ARG A 59 -3.03 0.48 7.13
CA ARG A 59 -3.54 1.52 6.24
C ARG A 59 -2.47 1.90 5.24
N VAL A 60 -2.75 1.72 3.94
CA VAL A 60 -1.78 1.93 2.87
C VAL A 60 -2.25 2.98 1.90
N ILE A 61 -1.42 3.99 1.60
CA ILE A 61 -1.65 5.00 0.58
C ILE A 61 -0.60 4.84 -0.52
N GLY A 62 -1.06 4.92 -1.76
CA GLY A 62 -0.18 5.02 -2.92
C GLY A 62 0.60 3.75 -3.27
N ALA A 63 0.26 2.60 -2.67
CA ALA A 63 0.92 1.33 -2.99
C ALA A 63 0.82 0.95 -4.47
N GLN A 64 1.90 0.39 -5.00
CA GLN A 64 1.89 -0.31 -6.27
C GLN A 64 1.25 -1.70 -6.14
N ALA A 65 1.48 -2.35 -5.00
CA ALA A 65 0.80 -3.55 -4.54
C ALA A 65 0.76 -3.59 -3.00
N PRO A 66 -0.28 -4.17 -2.37
CA PRO A 66 -1.45 -4.74 -3.03
C PRO A 66 -2.40 -3.63 -3.51
N LYS A 67 -3.20 -3.93 -4.52
CA LYS A 67 -4.22 -3.02 -5.06
C LYS A 67 -5.59 -3.66 -4.98
N PRO A 68 -6.61 -2.92 -4.50
CA PRO A 68 -7.98 -3.41 -4.50
C PRO A 68 -8.50 -3.60 -5.95
N PRO A 69 -9.57 -4.39 -6.13
CA PRO A 69 -10.33 -4.43 -7.37
C PRO A 69 -10.70 -3.02 -7.86
N ARG A 70 -10.76 -2.84 -9.18
CA ARG A 70 -11.23 -1.61 -9.82
C ARG A 70 -12.48 -1.91 -10.63
N VAL A 71 -13.51 -1.12 -10.40
CA VAL A 71 -14.82 -1.26 -11.03
C VAL A 71 -15.19 -0.01 -11.83
N THR A 72 -16.14 -0.13 -12.74
CA THR A 72 -16.72 0.98 -13.52
C THR A 72 -18.23 0.89 -13.64
N LYS A 73 -18.88 2.04 -13.67
CA LYS A 73 -20.30 2.16 -13.95
C LYS A 73 -20.50 3.16 -15.10
N ARG A 74 -21.43 2.84 -16.00
CA ARG A 74 -21.84 3.74 -17.08
C ARG A 74 -22.72 4.83 -16.49
N ILE A 75 -22.49 6.07 -16.90
CA ILE A 75 -23.32 7.21 -16.51
C ILE A 75 -24.51 7.25 -17.48
N SER A 76 -25.71 7.03 -16.96
CA SER A 76 -26.93 7.09 -17.79
C SER A 76 -27.18 8.52 -18.26
N GLY A 77 -27.62 8.68 -19.51
CA GLY A 77 -27.93 9.98 -20.09
C GLY A 77 -26.72 10.86 -20.47
N ALA A 78 -25.49 10.35 -20.38
CA ALA A 78 -24.31 11.09 -20.85
C ALA A 78 -24.34 11.28 -22.38
N THR A 79 -24.27 12.53 -22.84
CA THR A 79 -24.27 12.89 -24.27
C THR A 79 -22.86 12.80 -24.89
N VAL A 80 -22.77 12.91 -26.22
CA VAL A 80 -21.49 12.97 -26.94
C VAL A 80 -20.68 14.17 -26.42
N GLY A 81 -19.42 13.92 -26.06
CA GLY A 81 -18.53 14.92 -25.45
C GLY A 81 -18.54 14.95 -23.92
N GLN A 82 -19.46 14.23 -23.25
CA GLN A 82 -19.48 14.09 -21.79
C GLN A 82 -18.76 12.81 -21.31
N GLN A 83 -18.42 12.76 -20.02
CA GLN A 83 -17.83 11.56 -19.41
C GLN A 83 -18.88 10.43 -19.37
N GLN A 84 -18.68 9.36 -20.13
CA GLN A 84 -19.65 8.26 -20.26
C GLN A 84 -19.55 7.19 -19.18
N THR A 85 -18.39 7.06 -18.53
CA THR A 85 -18.14 6.07 -17.50
C THR A 85 -17.38 6.67 -16.33
N VAL A 86 -17.63 6.17 -15.13
CA VAL A 86 -16.81 6.46 -13.96
C VAL A 86 -16.17 5.17 -13.47
N SER A 87 -14.97 5.25 -12.94
CA SER A 87 -14.28 4.11 -12.34
C SER A 87 -13.66 4.48 -11.02
N THR A 88 -13.61 3.50 -10.12
CA THR A 88 -13.11 3.65 -8.76
C THR A 88 -12.66 2.30 -8.21
N TYR A 89 -12.03 2.31 -7.04
CA TYR A 89 -11.69 1.07 -6.35
C TYR A 89 -12.91 0.51 -5.61
N CYS A 90 -12.96 -0.81 -5.44
CA CYS A 90 -14.01 -1.51 -4.70
C CYS A 90 -13.34 -2.37 -3.63
N ALA A 91 -13.93 -2.44 -2.44
CA ALA A 91 -13.47 -3.37 -1.42
C ALA A 91 -13.62 -4.81 -1.91
N TYR A 92 -12.64 -5.67 -1.62
CA TYR A 92 -12.65 -7.04 -2.14
C TYR A 92 -13.90 -7.87 -1.75
N PRO A 93 -14.52 -7.74 -0.56
CA PRO A 93 -15.73 -8.49 -0.25
C PRO A 93 -16.98 -7.87 -0.89
N SER A 94 -16.88 -6.64 -1.40
CA SER A 94 -18.01 -5.87 -1.94
C SER A 94 -18.19 -6.03 -3.45
N ILE A 95 -17.41 -6.89 -4.12
CA ILE A 95 -17.49 -7.06 -5.59
C ILE A 95 -18.90 -7.48 -6.03
N THR A 96 -19.49 -8.48 -5.38
CA THR A 96 -20.83 -8.99 -5.72
C THR A 96 -21.90 -7.92 -5.49
N THR A 97 -21.84 -7.20 -4.37
CA THR A 97 -22.77 -6.10 -4.06
C THR A 97 -22.63 -4.95 -5.05
N ALA A 98 -21.39 -4.61 -5.44
CA ALA A 98 -21.13 -3.59 -6.45
C ALA A 98 -21.69 -4.01 -7.82
N GLN A 99 -21.54 -5.28 -8.20
CA GLN A 99 -22.11 -5.82 -9.45
C GLN A 99 -23.64 -5.75 -9.46
N ALA A 100 -24.30 -6.11 -8.34
CA ALA A 100 -25.74 -5.94 -8.20
C ALA A 100 -26.19 -4.47 -8.31
N ALA A 101 -25.34 -3.53 -7.88
CA ALA A 101 -25.54 -2.08 -8.06
C ALA A 101 -25.11 -1.56 -9.46
N GLY A 102 -24.85 -2.44 -10.43
CA GLY A 102 -24.53 -2.08 -11.81
C GLY A 102 -23.07 -1.69 -12.07
N TRP A 103 -22.16 -1.98 -11.14
CA TRP A 103 -20.72 -1.79 -11.35
C TRP A 103 -20.08 -3.03 -12.02
N ASN A 104 -19.31 -2.80 -13.07
CA ASN A 104 -18.57 -3.84 -13.79
C ASN A 104 -17.11 -3.89 -13.32
N LEU A 105 -16.59 -5.09 -13.09
CA LEU A 105 -15.18 -5.30 -12.74
C LEU A 105 -14.28 -5.05 -13.97
N ILE A 106 -13.34 -4.11 -13.86
CA ILE A 106 -12.34 -3.85 -14.92
C ILE A 106 -11.02 -4.54 -14.59
N LYS A 107 -10.61 -4.51 -13.32
CA LYS A 107 -9.35 -5.11 -12.87
C LYS A 107 -9.58 -5.82 -11.54
N GLY A 108 -9.16 -7.08 -11.47
CA GLY A 108 -9.16 -7.85 -10.23
C GLY A 108 -8.17 -7.28 -9.20
N ARG A 109 -8.26 -7.81 -7.98
CA ARG A 109 -7.30 -7.53 -6.91
C ARG A 109 -5.89 -7.92 -7.34
N ARG A 110 -4.88 -7.14 -6.94
CA ARG A 110 -3.46 -7.44 -7.16
C ARG A 110 -2.75 -7.62 -5.83
N GLY A 111 -2.06 -8.75 -5.67
CA GLY A 111 -1.16 -8.99 -4.53
C GLY A 111 0.27 -8.51 -4.79
N VAL A 112 1.10 -8.56 -3.76
CA VAL A 112 2.55 -8.37 -3.90
C VAL A 112 3.16 -9.63 -4.51
N SER A 113 4.01 -9.45 -5.52
CA SER A 113 4.81 -10.54 -6.10
C SER A 113 6.21 -10.50 -5.49
N LEU A 114 6.64 -11.62 -4.94
CA LEU A 114 7.95 -11.76 -4.32
C LEU A 114 8.92 -12.46 -5.29
N ARG A 115 10.14 -11.92 -5.40
CA ARG A 115 11.22 -12.55 -6.16
C ARG A 115 12.07 -13.40 -5.22
N ALA A 116 12.13 -14.70 -5.51
CA ALA A 116 12.93 -15.66 -4.76
C ALA A 116 14.43 -15.40 -4.90
N SER A 117 15.21 -15.83 -3.89
CA SER A 117 16.68 -15.84 -3.93
C SER A 117 17.23 -16.73 -5.06
N SER A 118 16.50 -17.78 -5.44
CA SER A 118 16.84 -18.67 -6.55
C SER A 118 16.57 -18.10 -7.94
N ALA A 119 15.93 -16.93 -8.07
CA ALA A 119 15.66 -16.36 -9.39
C ALA A 119 16.97 -16.03 -10.12
N ASN A 120 17.09 -16.31 -11.42
CA ASN A 120 18.32 -16.09 -12.20
C ASN A 120 18.79 -14.62 -12.31
N ARG A 121 18.04 -13.66 -11.76
CA ARG A 121 18.40 -12.24 -11.73
C ARG A 121 19.32 -11.95 -10.55
N GLY A 122 20.20 -10.96 -10.67
CA GLY A 122 21.07 -10.48 -9.58
C GLY A 122 20.34 -9.75 -8.43
N SER A 123 19.01 -9.77 -8.41
CA SER A 123 18.17 -9.10 -7.40
C SER A 123 17.16 -10.05 -6.78
N LEU A 124 16.86 -9.89 -5.49
CA LEU A 124 15.77 -10.54 -4.77
C LEU A 124 14.78 -9.51 -4.19
N THR A 125 13.68 -9.97 -3.60
CA THR A 125 12.80 -9.11 -2.79
C THR A 125 13.24 -9.14 -1.33
N ALA A 126 13.75 -8.01 -0.84
CA ALA A 126 13.99 -7.78 0.57
C ALA A 126 12.71 -7.25 1.23
N ILE A 127 12.51 -7.62 2.49
CA ILE A 127 11.30 -7.30 3.25
C ILE A 127 11.69 -6.64 4.57
N ALA A 128 11.31 -5.39 4.75
CA ALA A 128 11.42 -4.67 6.02
C ALA A 128 10.12 -4.82 6.82
N THR A 129 10.22 -5.11 8.11
CA THR A 129 9.08 -5.15 9.04
C THR A 129 8.92 -3.79 9.69
N LEU A 130 7.71 -3.24 9.60
CA LEU A 130 7.31 -1.93 10.10
C LEU A 130 6.66 -2.01 11.49
N SER A 131 6.53 -0.88 12.19
CA SER A 131 5.93 -0.81 13.53
C SER A 131 4.44 -1.15 13.55
N ASP A 132 3.74 -0.94 12.44
CA ASP A 132 2.34 -1.36 12.25
C ASP A 132 2.18 -2.83 11.80
N PHE A 133 3.28 -3.60 11.88
CA PHE A 133 3.41 -4.98 11.41
C PHE A 133 3.24 -5.18 9.90
N SER A 134 3.21 -4.12 9.10
CA SER A 134 3.27 -4.26 7.65
C SER A 134 4.65 -4.73 7.19
N LEU A 135 4.67 -5.45 6.07
CA LEU A 135 5.86 -6.07 5.51
C LEU A 135 6.22 -5.37 4.18
N TYR A 136 7.07 -4.36 4.25
CA TYR A 136 7.42 -3.54 3.10
C TYR A 136 8.45 -4.25 2.21
N CYS A 137 8.06 -4.50 0.96
CA CYS A 137 8.80 -5.27 -0.03
C CYS A 137 9.45 -4.35 -1.06
N PHE A 138 10.76 -4.50 -1.24
CA PHE A 138 11.55 -3.75 -2.20
C PHE A 138 12.60 -4.64 -2.89
N PRO A 139 13.00 -4.31 -4.13
CA PRO A 139 14.08 -5.03 -4.79
C PRO A 139 15.43 -4.67 -4.16
N MET A 140 16.29 -5.66 -3.95
CA MET A 140 17.66 -5.47 -3.44
C MET A 140 18.61 -6.39 -4.21
N ASN A 141 19.87 -5.97 -4.41
CA ASN A 141 20.91 -6.84 -4.97
C ASN A 141 21.14 -8.03 -4.02
N LYS A 142 21.41 -9.21 -4.57
CA LYS A 142 21.64 -10.41 -3.76
C LYS A 142 22.88 -10.28 -2.88
N ALA A 143 24.02 -9.85 -3.44
CA ALA A 143 25.26 -9.73 -2.69
C ALA A 143 25.10 -8.75 -1.52
N ASP A 144 24.47 -7.60 -1.77
CA ASP A 144 24.17 -6.62 -0.71
C ASP A 144 23.25 -7.21 0.37
N PHE A 145 22.25 -8.01 -0.02
CA PHE A 145 21.36 -8.64 0.95
C PHE A 145 22.12 -9.67 1.81
N GLU A 146 22.98 -10.48 1.21
CA GLU A 146 23.79 -11.46 1.96
C GLU A 146 24.78 -10.77 2.91
N ALA A 147 25.37 -9.64 2.48
CA ALA A 147 26.34 -8.90 3.29
C ALA A 147 25.69 -8.08 4.41
N TYR A 148 24.55 -7.43 4.16
CA TYR A 148 24.00 -6.38 5.03
C TYR A 148 22.57 -6.62 5.49
N GLY A 149 21.87 -7.59 4.91
CA GLY A 149 20.45 -7.83 5.17
C GLY A 149 20.16 -8.20 6.62
N ALA A 150 21.05 -8.96 7.26
CA ALA A 150 20.91 -9.36 8.67
C ALA A 150 21.03 -8.15 9.62
N GLU A 151 22.04 -7.28 9.40
CA GLU A 151 22.26 -6.06 10.18
C GLU A 151 21.05 -5.12 10.12
N LEU A 152 20.42 -5.01 8.95
CA LEU A 152 19.24 -4.19 8.70
C LEU A 152 17.90 -4.86 9.09
N GLY A 153 17.93 -6.11 9.55
CA GLY A 153 16.74 -6.88 9.90
C GLY A 153 15.82 -7.25 8.74
N LEU A 154 16.37 -7.37 7.53
CA LEU A 154 15.61 -7.66 6.34
C LEU A 154 15.32 -9.16 6.23
N LYS A 155 14.10 -9.50 5.85
CA LYS A 155 13.67 -10.87 5.59
C LYS A 155 13.72 -11.17 4.09
N ARG A 156 13.97 -12.43 3.74
CA ARG A 156 13.84 -12.94 2.37
C ARG A 156 12.39 -13.30 2.07
N SER A 157 12.06 -13.39 0.80
CA SER A 157 10.76 -13.92 0.36
C SER A 157 10.47 -15.33 0.87
N THR A 158 11.49 -16.16 1.07
CA THR A 158 11.37 -17.53 1.58
C THR A 158 10.96 -17.58 3.05
N ASN A 159 11.13 -16.48 3.81
CA ASN A 159 10.66 -16.39 5.18
C ASN A 159 9.14 -16.17 5.26
N ILE A 160 8.45 -15.87 4.15
CA ILE A 160 7.01 -15.64 4.11
C ILE A 160 6.29 -16.94 3.76
N THR A 161 5.94 -17.71 4.79
CA THR A 161 5.44 -19.08 4.65
C THR A 161 3.93 -19.21 4.73
N ASN A 162 3.25 -18.25 5.38
CA ASN A 162 1.80 -18.34 5.63
C ASN A 162 1.00 -17.22 4.96
N ASN A 163 -0.32 -17.44 4.84
CA ASN A 163 -1.23 -16.48 4.20
C ASN A 163 -1.44 -15.20 5.01
N VAL A 164 -1.27 -15.25 6.33
CA VAL A 164 -1.42 -14.09 7.22
C VAL A 164 -0.32 -13.07 6.92
N GLU A 165 0.94 -13.50 6.86
CA GLU A 165 2.07 -12.66 6.48
C GLU A 165 1.95 -12.16 5.05
N ARG A 166 1.53 -13.03 4.11
CA ARG A 166 1.26 -12.61 2.72
C ARG A 166 0.22 -11.50 2.63
N GLY A 167 -0.77 -11.51 3.52
CA GLY A 167 -1.79 -10.47 3.64
C GLY A 167 -1.25 -9.11 4.09
N LYS A 168 -0.08 -9.06 4.74
CA LYS A 168 0.56 -7.85 5.26
C LYS A 168 1.64 -7.27 4.35
N LEU A 169 1.95 -7.93 3.23
CA LEU A 169 2.95 -7.44 2.28
C LEU A 169 2.49 -6.16 1.59
N VAL A 170 3.37 -5.17 1.51
CA VAL A 170 3.17 -3.89 0.80
C VAL A 170 4.38 -3.63 -0.10
N SER A 171 4.19 -3.02 -1.27
CA SER A 171 5.28 -2.60 -2.14
C SER A 171 4.96 -1.29 -2.85
N GLY A 172 5.95 -0.39 -2.88
CA GLY A 172 5.87 0.89 -3.58
C GLY A 172 4.77 1.80 -3.04
N SER A 173 4.50 1.78 -1.73
CA SER A 173 3.61 2.72 -1.06
C SER A 173 4.32 4.02 -0.71
N SER A 174 3.56 5.11 -0.65
CA SER A 174 4.03 6.35 -0.03
C SER A 174 3.89 6.32 1.49
N THR A 175 2.94 5.53 1.98
CA THR A 175 2.76 5.19 3.41
C THR A 175 2.01 3.85 3.48
N PRO A 176 2.44 2.86 4.27
CA PRO A 176 3.61 2.90 5.13
C PRO A 176 4.92 2.80 4.31
N TYR A 177 6.04 3.26 4.86
CA TYR A 177 7.34 3.30 4.22
C TYR A 177 8.46 3.15 5.27
N PRO A 178 9.43 2.25 5.09
CA PRO A 178 10.52 2.02 6.05
C PRO A 178 11.48 3.20 6.15
N GLY A 179 12.17 3.29 7.28
CA GLY A 179 13.33 4.15 7.44
C GLY A 179 14.50 3.74 6.53
N ARG A 180 15.43 4.67 6.31
CA ARG A 180 16.63 4.46 5.48
C ARG A 180 17.88 4.62 6.31
N ALA A 181 18.86 3.79 6.03
CA ALA A 181 20.18 3.86 6.63
C ALA A 181 21.27 3.85 5.54
N SER A 182 22.44 4.39 5.85
CA SER A 182 23.61 4.38 4.96
C SER A 182 24.90 4.07 5.71
N LYS A 183 25.85 3.41 5.06
CA LYS A 183 27.16 3.07 5.64
C LYS A 183 28.25 3.27 4.62
N LEU A 184 29.33 3.94 5.02
CA LEU A 184 30.54 4.07 4.21
C LEU A 184 31.31 2.73 4.27
N LEU A 185 31.55 2.14 3.11
CA LEU A 185 32.30 0.89 2.99
C LEU A 185 33.81 1.18 2.96
N ALA A 186 34.63 0.18 3.29
CA ALA A 186 36.09 0.30 3.30
C ALA A 186 36.68 0.76 1.95
N GLY A 187 36.00 0.47 0.83
CA GLY A 187 36.38 0.93 -0.50
C GLY A 187 36.00 2.39 -0.82
N GLY A 188 35.46 3.15 0.14
CA GLY A 188 35.02 4.53 -0.02
C GLY A 188 33.64 4.71 -0.65
N SER A 189 32.98 3.63 -1.08
CA SER A 189 31.60 3.67 -1.59
C SER A 189 30.58 3.74 -0.46
N VAL A 190 29.44 4.40 -0.68
CA VAL A 190 28.32 4.44 0.29
C VAL A 190 27.27 3.41 -0.08
N PHE A 191 27.00 2.49 0.83
CA PHE A 191 25.84 1.59 0.75
C PHE A 191 24.63 2.25 1.43
N SER A 192 23.45 2.18 0.82
CA SER A 192 22.21 2.69 1.42
C SER A 192 21.04 1.75 1.13
N SER A 193 20.25 1.46 2.15
CA SER A 193 19.07 0.60 2.05
C SER A 193 18.03 0.96 3.10
N PHE A 194 16.90 0.26 3.08
CA PHE A 194 15.90 0.30 4.14
C PHE A 194 16.27 -0.63 5.28
N PHE A 195 15.72 -0.37 6.46
CA PHE A 195 15.83 -1.24 7.63
C PHE A 195 14.44 -1.56 8.22
N SER A 196 14.34 -2.67 8.94
CA SER A 196 13.17 -3.00 9.76
C SER A 196 13.16 -2.13 11.02
N THR A 197 12.02 -1.57 11.41
CA THR A 197 11.93 -0.59 12.53
C THR A 197 12.61 -1.08 13.81
N ALA A 198 12.38 -2.34 14.18
CA ALA A 198 12.98 -2.93 15.39
C ALA A 198 14.53 -3.07 15.33
N LYS A 199 15.15 -2.86 14.17
CA LYS A 199 16.61 -2.95 13.95
C LYS A 199 17.30 -1.60 13.80
N GLN A 200 16.62 -0.49 14.09
CA GLN A 200 17.23 0.84 14.03
C GLN A 200 18.47 0.95 14.93
N GLY A 201 18.37 0.49 16.19
CA GLY A 201 19.48 0.50 17.13
C GLY A 201 20.65 -0.39 16.69
N ASP A 202 20.36 -1.62 16.25
CA ASP A 202 21.36 -2.56 15.74
C ASP A 202 22.07 -2.03 14.49
N ALA A 203 21.33 -1.37 13.59
CA ALA A 203 21.91 -0.73 12.41
C ALA A 203 22.86 0.41 12.81
N ALA A 204 22.47 1.27 13.77
CA ALA A 204 23.35 2.32 14.27
C ALA A 204 24.63 1.74 14.93
N GLN A 205 24.49 0.69 15.73
CA GLN A 205 25.64 -0.02 16.34
C GLN A 205 26.55 -0.68 15.30
N ALA A 206 25.98 -1.17 14.19
CA ALA A 206 26.72 -1.69 13.05
C ALA A 206 27.39 -0.59 12.20
N GLY A 207 27.33 0.68 12.60
CA GLY A 207 27.99 1.81 11.96
C GLY A 207 27.22 2.37 10.76
N TYR A 208 25.89 2.24 10.74
CA TYR A 208 25.06 2.93 9.77
C TYR A 208 24.59 4.29 10.31
N ASP A 209 24.62 5.29 9.45
CA ASP A 209 23.95 6.56 9.63
C ASP A 209 22.45 6.42 9.30
N ILE A 210 21.58 6.84 10.21
CA ILE A 210 20.12 6.84 9.97
C ILE A 210 19.77 8.07 9.14
N VAL A 211 19.37 7.84 7.90
CA VAL A 211 19.06 8.89 6.90
C VAL A 211 17.62 9.35 7.02
N SER A 212 16.70 8.44 7.33
CA SER A 212 15.29 8.78 7.54
C SER A 212 14.59 7.79 8.44
N GLU A 213 13.63 8.28 9.20
CA GLU A 213 12.75 7.46 10.03
C GLU A 213 11.66 6.76 9.23
N GLU A 214 11.05 5.76 9.85
CA GLU A 214 9.84 5.11 9.36
C GLU A 214 8.67 6.11 9.20
N LYS A 215 7.81 5.85 8.22
CA LYS A 215 6.54 6.54 8.05
C LYS A 215 5.39 5.55 7.99
N VAL A 216 4.56 5.50 9.03
CA VAL A 216 3.29 4.74 9.08
C VAL A 216 2.11 5.69 9.29
N LEU A 217 0.91 5.28 8.88
CA LEU A 217 -0.31 6.00 9.29
C LEU A 217 -0.66 5.55 10.70
N SER A 218 -0.82 6.50 11.62
CA SER A 218 -1.30 6.13 12.95
C SER A 218 -2.66 5.42 12.82
N THR A 219 -2.71 4.21 13.34
CA THR A 219 -3.95 3.55 13.72
C THR A 219 -4.29 4.16 15.08
N GLY A 220 -5.11 5.22 15.15
CA GLY A 220 -5.51 5.76 16.47
C GLY A 220 -6.03 4.63 17.38
N GLU A 221 -5.71 4.56 18.66
CA GLU A 221 -5.03 5.53 19.55
C GLU A 221 -3.56 5.19 19.90
N PRO A 222 -2.73 6.19 20.27
CA PRO A 222 -1.45 6.01 20.96
C PRO A 222 -1.63 5.26 22.31
N PRO A 223 -0.57 4.60 22.81
CA PRO A 223 -0.64 3.84 24.06
C PRO A 223 -0.94 4.78 25.23
N PHE A 224 -1.99 4.46 25.98
CA PHE A 224 -1.99 4.68 27.43
C PHE A 224 -1.30 3.47 28.07
#